data_AF-A0A8C2XDA2-F1
#
_entry.id   AF-A0A8C2XDA2-F1
#
_cell.length_a   1.000
_cell.length_b   1.000
_cell.length_c   1.000
_cell.angle_alpha   90.00
_cell.angle_beta   90.00
_cell.angle_gamma   90.00
#
_symmetry.space_group_name_H-M   'P 1'
#
loop_
_entity.id
_entity.type
_entity.pdbx_description
1 polymer ?
#
loop_
_entity_poly.entity_id
_entity_poly.type
_entity_poly.pdbx_seq_one_letter_code
_entity_poly.pdbx_strand_id
1 'polypeptide(L)'
;MAAATSVFHRVRTGSNIGAQYDQDGNLIQVETREDEEQSVKLAETLELLLAAGYFRARIKGLSPFDKVVGGMTWCITTCNFDIDVDLLFQENSTIGQKIALTEKIVSVLPKMKCPHRLEPHQIQGLDFIHIFPVIQWLVKRAIETREEMGDYVRAYSISQFQKTHSLPEDEEFLQRKDEAARTVLDVLEVYKPQRKYRRQRDAGQLLDEESRVHSTLLEYALMTSMAAMANEEGKLTVSAVGQIVGLQSEEIKQIVSEYAEKQSELSSEERSERYGPLQQHRRAVVSLNKQIQQKTKQLQEVSCDSMSTPIFSKHLITTRATVKSTHKFVGGIKLRALVTTNENLKQQEQEFRTHCREEMARLQQNIEDLKTASGQDTVEEKERNQLIDKQYNTDREKLQKIRLLMARRNREIAILQRKIDEVPSRAELTQYQKRFIELYSQVSATHKETKQFFTLYNTLHDKKVYLEKEVNLLNSIHDNFHQAMSSSAAKEQFLRQMEQIVEGIKQSRIKMEKKKQENKMRRDQLNDEYLELLDKQRLYFKTVKDFKEVRKQFSMSWCFSSSG
;
A
#
# COMPACT_ATOMS: atom_id res chain seq x y z
N MET A 1 15.26 84.25 -7.91
CA MET A 1 14.84 84.44 -9.31
C MET A 1 14.51 83.06 -9.85
N ALA A 2 13.25 82.65 -10.08
CA ALA A 2 12.35 83.05 -11.18
C ALA A 2 13.08 82.92 -12.54
N ALA A 3 12.59 82.27 -13.60
CA ALA A 3 11.36 81.55 -13.99
C ALA A 3 11.83 80.62 -15.16
N ALA A 4 11.09 79.77 -15.88
CA ALA A 4 9.69 79.76 -16.24
C ALA A 4 9.32 78.37 -16.82
N THR A 5 8.08 77.98 -16.56
CA THR A 5 7.18 77.17 -17.37
C THR A 5 7.29 77.39 -18.88
N SER A 6 7.11 76.35 -19.72
CA SER A 6 6.15 76.35 -20.85
C SER A 6 6.29 75.13 -21.78
N VAL A 7 5.19 74.37 -21.86
CA VAL A 7 4.47 73.95 -23.10
C VAL A 7 5.30 73.38 -24.25
N PHE A 8 5.25 72.06 -24.42
CA PHE A 8 4.93 71.43 -25.71
C PHE A 8 4.28 70.06 -25.48
N HIS A 9 2.95 70.04 -25.53
CA HIS A 9 2.16 68.86 -25.84
C HIS A 9 2.38 68.51 -27.31
N ARG A 10 2.83 67.29 -27.62
CA ARG A 10 2.70 66.73 -28.97
C ARG A 10 1.72 65.57 -28.90
N VAL A 11 0.46 65.91 -29.16
CA VAL A 11 -0.67 65.01 -29.39
C VAL A 11 -0.31 64.04 -30.51
N ARG A 12 -0.41 62.74 -30.24
CA ARG A 12 -0.44 61.69 -31.28
C ARG A 12 -1.75 61.82 -32.04
N THR A 13 -1.66 62.13 -33.31
CA THR A 13 -2.74 62.05 -34.30
C THR A 13 -3.22 60.60 -34.43
N GLY A 14 -4.43 60.33 -33.94
CA GLY A 14 -5.20 59.15 -34.32
C GLY A 14 -5.71 59.32 -35.75
N SER A 15 -5.66 58.25 -36.54
CA SER A 15 -6.41 58.16 -37.79
C SER A 15 -7.81 57.64 -37.43
N ASN A 16 -8.75 58.57 -37.31
CA ASN A 16 -10.18 58.27 -37.28
C ASN A 16 -10.59 57.83 -38.69
N ILE A 17 -11.14 56.63 -38.80
CA ILE A 17 -11.92 56.22 -39.96
C ILE A 17 -13.14 57.15 -40.00
N GLY A 18 -13.30 57.89 -41.10
CA GLY A 18 -14.33 58.91 -41.25
C GLY A 18 -15.74 58.30 -41.17
N ALA A 19 -16.65 59.00 -40.48
CA ALA A 19 -18.05 58.62 -40.42
C ALA A 19 -18.67 58.67 -41.83
N GLN A 20 -19.28 57.57 -42.26
CA GLN A 20 -20.11 57.53 -43.47
C GLN A 20 -21.53 57.99 -43.11
N TYR A 21 -22.08 58.83 -43.98
CA TYR A 21 -23.43 59.40 -43.88
C TYR A 21 -24.26 58.87 -45.05
N ASP A 22 -25.51 58.49 -44.80
CA ASP A 22 -26.48 58.20 -45.86
C ASP A 22 -27.00 59.51 -46.52
N GLN A 23 -27.71 59.39 -47.65
CA GLN A 23 -28.16 60.53 -48.48
C GLN A 23 -29.06 61.55 -47.77
N ASP A 24 -29.56 61.24 -46.56
CA ASP A 24 -30.36 62.13 -45.72
C ASP A 24 -29.61 62.65 -44.46
N GLY A 25 -28.28 62.52 -44.40
CA GLY A 25 -27.45 63.27 -43.45
C GLY A 25 -27.39 62.76 -42.01
N ASN A 26 -27.82 61.52 -41.73
CA ASN A 26 -27.65 60.89 -40.41
C ASN A 26 -26.38 60.03 -40.33
N LEU A 27 -25.76 60.02 -39.15
CA LEU A 27 -24.59 59.19 -38.81
C LEU A 27 -24.97 57.71 -38.78
N ILE A 28 -24.32 56.88 -39.61
CA ILE A 28 -24.45 55.42 -39.54
C ILE A 28 -23.79 54.94 -38.23
N GLN A 29 -24.60 54.55 -37.25
CA GLN A 29 -24.12 53.81 -36.09
C GLN A 29 -23.79 52.38 -36.52
N VAL A 30 -22.50 52.04 -36.52
CA VAL A 30 -22.05 50.65 -36.66
C VAL A 30 -22.39 49.93 -35.35
N GLU A 31 -23.47 49.14 -35.34
CA GLU A 31 -23.80 48.23 -34.24
C GLU A 31 -22.68 47.20 -34.03
N THR A 32 -21.94 47.31 -32.93
CA THR A 32 -21.04 46.28 -32.42
C THR A 32 -21.86 45.12 -31.84
N ARG A 33 -22.29 44.19 -32.69
CA ARG A 33 -22.93 42.92 -32.31
C ARG A 33 -21.90 41.81 -32.09
N GLU A 34 -21.10 41.86 -31.03
CA GLU A 34 -20.24 40.70 -30.61
C GLU A 34 -20.13 40.49 -29.08
N ASP A 35 -20.87 41.24 -28.23
CA ASP A 35 -20.61 41.25 -26.77
C ASP A 35 -21.39 40.22 -25.92
N GLU A 36 -22.53 39.69 -26.37
CA GLU A 36 -23.40 38.85 -25.51
C GLU A 36 -22.84 37.44 -25.28
N GLU A 37 -22.35 36.76 -26.33
CA GLU A 37 -21.82 35.39 -26.23
C GLU A 37 -20.51 35.31 -25.41
N GLN A 38 -19.64 36.32 -25.58
CA GLN A 38 -18.39 36.43 -24.84
C GLN A 38 -18.63 36.71 -23.35
N SER A 39 -19.65 37.52 -23.01
CA SER A 39 -20.05 37.79 -21.63
C SER A 39 -20.60 36.55 -20.92
N VAL A 40 -21.41 35.74 -21.62
CA VAL A 40 -21.90 34.45 -21.09
C VAL A 40 -20.75 33.49 -20.83
N LYS A 41 -19.80 33.35 -21.77
CA LYS A 41 -18.63 32.47 -21.61
C LYS A 41 -17.68 32.92 -20.50
N LEU A 42 -17.53 34.24 -20.31
CA LEU A 42 -16.80 34.78 -19.17
C LEU A 42 -17.47 34.40 -17.84
N ALA A 43 -18.79 34.51 -17.74
CA ALA A 43 -19.52 34.14 -16.53
C ALA A 43 -19.35 32.65 -16.20
N GLU A 44 -19.52 31.76 -17.19
CA GLU A 44 -19.29 30.31 -17.05
C GLU A 44 -17.85 29.99 -16.62
N THR A 45 -16.86 30.68 -17.20
CA THR A 45 -15.44 30.53 -16.85
C THR A 45 -15.19 30.89 -15.38
N LEU A 46 -15.76 32.00 -14.92
CA LEU A 46 -15.60 32.46 -13.53
C LEU A 46 -16.29 31.51 -12.54
N GLU A 47 -17.45 30.96 -12.90
CA GLU A 47 -18.16 29.98 -12.08
C GLU A 47 -17.36 28.67 -11.92
N LEU A 48 -16.77 28.15 -13.01
CA LEU A 48 -15.89 26.98 -12.96
C LEU A 48 -14.65 27.21 -12.08
N LEU A 49 -14.04 28.38 -12.17
CA LEU A 49 -12.90 28.75 -11.31
C LEU A 49 -13.29 28.87 -9.83
N LEU A 50 -14.49 29.40 -9.55
CA LEU A 50 -15.01 29.47 -8.19
C LEU A 50 -15.30 28.08 -7.61
N ALA A 51 -15.90 27.19 -8.40
CA ALA A 51 -16.14 25.79 -8.01
C ALA A 51 -14.83 25.03 -7.74
N ALA A 52 -13.76 25.35 -8.47
CA ALA A 52 -12.43 24.79 -8.26
C ALA A 52 -11.73 25.30 -6.99
N GLY A 53 -12.16 26.44 -6.43
CA GLY A 53 -11.60 27.06 -5.21
C GLY A 53 -10.81 28.36 -5.42
N TYR A 54 -10.87 28.98 -6.61
CA TYR A 54 -10.23 30.27 -6.88
C TYR A 54 -11.16 31.45 -6.54
N PHE A 55 -11.15 31.89 -5.27
CA PHE A 55 -12.07 32.92 -4.77
C PHE A 55 -11.81 34.35 -5.30
N ARG A 56 -10.63 34.62 -5.86
CA ARG A 56 -10.27 35.94 -6.43
C ARG A 56 -11.12 36.31 -7.65
N ALA A 57 -11.74 35.33 -8.32
CA ALA A 57 -12.71 35.57 -9.40
C ALA A 57 -13.94 36.38 -8.97
N ARG A 58 -14.31 36.36 -7.67
CA ARG A 58 -15.49 37.05 -7.11
C ARG A 58 -15.30 38.55 -6.86
N ILE A 59 -14.06 39.05 -6.91
CA ILE A 59 -13.75 40.44 -6.57
C ILE A 59 -14.27 41.37 -7.67
N LYS A 60 -15.19 42.28 -7.32
CA LYS A 60 -15.88 43.17 -8.28
C LYS A 60 -14.99 44.28 -8.87
N GLY A 61 -13.82 44.54 -8.29
CA GLY A 61 -12.87 45.57 -8.73
C GLY A 61 -11.74 45.08 -9.66
N LEU A 62 -11.72 43.79 -10.02
CA LEU A 62 -10.66 43.21 -10.85
C LEU A 62 -11.09 43.08 -12.31
N SER A 63 -10.20 43.40 -13.26
CA SER A 63 -10.50 43.29 -14.69
C SER A 63 -10.81 41.83 -15.10
N PRO A 64 -11.67 41.59 -16.11
CA PRO A 64 -11.94 40.25 -16.63
C PRO A 64 -10.65 39.50 -17.03
N PHE A 65 -9.69 40.21 -17.62
CA PHE A 65 -8.37 39.68 -17.96
C PHE A 65 -7.64 39.14 -16.71
N ASP A 66 -7.51 39.95 -15.66
CA ASP A 66 -6.74 39.58 -14.47
C ASP A 66 -7.41 38.45 -13.67
N LYS A 67 -8.76 38.34 -13.73
CA LYS A 67 -9.51 37.23 -13.13
C LYS A 67 -9.19 35.90 -13.82
N VAL A 68 -9.23 35.89 -15.15
CA VAL A 68 -9.03 34.70 -15.99
C VAL A 68 -7.56 34.28 -15.98
N VAL A 69 -6.64 35.23 -16.19
CA VAL A 69 -5.19 34.98 -16.18
C VAL A 69 -4.70 34.56 -14.79
N GLY A 70 -5.22 35.17 -13.73
CA GLY A 70 -4.96 34.75 -12.36
C GLY A 70 -5.50 33.35 -12.07
N GLY A 71 -6.68 33.01 -12.59
CA GLY A 71 -7.27 31.67 -12.49
C GLY A 71 -6.45 30.61 -13.23
N MET A 72 -5.98 30.91 -14.44
CA MET A 72 -5.09 30.02 -15.20
C MET A 72 -3.77 29.79 -14.47
N THR A 73 -3.17 30.86 -13.94
CA THR A 73 -1.92 30.75 -13.18
C THR A 73 -2.10 29.91 -11.91
N TRP A 74 -3.19 30.12 -11.18
CA TRP A 74 -3.53 29.32 -9.99
C TRP A 74 -3.72 27.83 -10.32
N CYS A 75 -4.37 27.50 -11.43
CA CYS A 75 -4.51 26.10 -11.85
C CYS A 75 -3.15 25.48 -12.18
N ILE A 76 -2.25 26.24 -12.81
CA ILE A 76 -0.92 25.77 -13.18
C ILE A 76 -0.02 25.56 -11.95
N THR A 77 -0.04 26.48 -10.98
CA THR A 77 0.72 26.32 -9.73
C THR A 77 0.20 25.14 -8.90
N THR A 78 -1.12 24.93 -8.88
CA THR A 78 -1.74 23.77 -8.21
C THR A 78 -1.30 22.45 -8.85
N CYS A 79 -1.02 22.44 -10.15
CA CYS A 79 -0.49 21.28 -10.86
C CYS A 79 1.02 21.04 -10.64
N ASN A 80 1.66 21.77 -9.71
CA ASN A 80 3.07 21.64 -9.34
C ASN A 80 4.07 21.96 -10.48
N PHE A 81 3.70 22.91 -11.34
CA PHE A 81 4.61 23.50 -12.32
C PHE A 81 4.99 24.91 -11.89
N ASP A 82 6.29 25.15 -11.75
CA ASP A 82 6.83 26.46 -11.40
C ASP A 82 6.66 27.41 -12.58
N ILE A 83 5.66 28.28 -12.45
CA ILE A 83 5.69 29.57 -13.12
C ILE A 83 6.44 30.51 -12.18
N ASP A 84 7.70 30.83 -12.50
CA ASP A 84 8.45 31.96 -11.91
C ASP A 84 7.76 33.28 -12.29
N VAL A 85 6.63 33.51 -11.65
CA VAL A 85 5.97 34.80 -11.63
C VAL A 85 5.75 35.07 -10.15
N ASP A 86 6.66 35.86 -9.60
CA ASP A 86 6.38 36.74 -8.46
C ASP A 86 5.11 37.55 -8.78
N LEU A 87 3.96 36.95 -8.48
CA LEU A 87 2.64 37.54 -8.55
C LEU A 87 2.38 38.32 -7.26
N LEU A 88 3.35 39.17 -6.89
CA LEU A 88 3.06 40.35 -6.11
C LEU A 88 2.30 41.28 -7.04
N PHE A 89 0.97 41.15 -6.96
CA PHE A 89 -0.03 42.02 -7.53
C PHE A 89 0.44 43.48 -7.57
N GLN A 90 0.67 44.00 -8.79
CA GLN A 90 0.79 45.43 -9.03
C GLN A 90 -0.46 45.85 -9.82
N GLU A 91 -1.28 46.67 -9.17
CA GLU A 91 -2.61 47.13 -9.57
C GLU A 91 -2.65 47.82 -10.96
N ASN A 92 -1.48 48.19 -11.50
CA ASN A 92 -1.30 48.85 -12.80
C ASN A 92 -0.21 48.17 -13.64
N SER A 93 -0.28 46.85 -13.84
CA SER A 93 0.68 46.15 -14.69
C SER A 93 0.67 46.72 -16.11
N THR A 94 1.83 47.13 -16.59
CA THR A 94 2.00 47.70 -17.94
C THR A 94 1.60 46.68 -19.01
N ILE A 95 1.07 47.14 -20.15
CA ILE A 95 0.68 46.25 -21.28
C ILE A 95 1.81 45.27 -21.63
N GLY A 96 3.08 45.70 -21.58
CA GLY A 96 4.24 44.83 -21.82
C GLY A 96 4.40 43.69 -20.82
N GLN A 97 4.11 43.91 -19.53
CA GLN A 97 4.13 42.86 -18.51
C GLN A 97 2.96 41.87 -18.70
N LYS A 98 1.79 42.35 -19.09
CA LYS A 98 0.63 41.50 -19.42
C LYS A 98 0.92 40.61 -20.64
N ILE A 99 1.60 41.15 -21.66
CA ILE A 99 2.04 40.39 -22.83
C ILE A 99 3.03 39.30 -22.43
N ALA A 100 4.10 39.65 -21.69
CA ALA A 100 5.12 38.69 -21.28
C ALA A 100 4.57 37.56 -20.39
N LEU A 101 3.62 37.88 -19.51
CA LEU A 101 2.96 36.89 -18.65
C LEU A 101 2.08 35.92 -19.47
N THR A 102 1.35 36.46 -20.45
CA THR A 102 0.51 35.66 -21.35
C THR A 102 1.34 34.69 -22.18
N GLU A 103 2.48 35.14 -22.73
CA GLU A 103 3.42 34.28 -23.46
C GLU A 103 4.01 33.17 -22.59
N LYS A 104 4.36 33.49 -21.33
CA LYS A 104 4.81 32.49 -20.36
C LYS A 104 3.74 31.42 -20.10
N ILE A 105 2.49 31.81 -19.87
CA ILE A 105 1.38 30.85 -19.68
C ILE A 105 1.23 29.94 -20.92
N VAL A 106 1.19 30.53 -22.12
CA VAL A 106 1.07 29.78 -23.38
C VAL A 106 2.26 28.84 -23.59
N SER A 107 3.47 29.19 -23.13
CA SER A 107 4.64 28.30 -23.20
C SER A 107 4.57 27.09 -22.25
N VAL A 108 3.78 27.17 -21.18
CA VAL A 108 3.63 26.09 -20.17
C VAL A 108 2.52 25.11 -20.54
N LEU A 109 1.48 25.55 -21.25
CA LEU A 109 0.36 24.68 -21.67
C LEU A 109 0.79 23.46 -22.53
N PRO A 110 1.74 23.55 -23.47
CA PRO A 110 2.27 22.39 -24.18
C PRO A 110 3.04 21.41 -23.28
N LYS A 111 3.75 21.92 -22.27
CA LYS A 111 4.47 21.08 -21.29
C LYS A 111 3.52 20.25 -20.43
N MET A 112 2.34 20.81 -20.16
CA MET A 112 1.23 20.16 -19.46
C MET A 112 0.46 19.15 -20.32
N LYS A 113 0.76 19.04 -21.62
CA LYS A 113 0.00 18.24 -22.60
C LYS A 113 -1.47 18.68 -22.72
N CYS A 114 -1.74 19.98 -22.66
CA CYS A 114 -3.08 20.50 -22.94
C CYS A 114 -3.45 20.22 -24.41
N PRO A 115 -4.64 19.64 -24.71
CA PRO A 115 -5.07 19.33 -26.07
C PRO A 115 -5.52 20.58 -26.86
N HIS A 116 -5.80 21.68 -26.17
CA HIS A 116 -6.28 22.93 -26.77
C HIS A 116 -5.11 23.89 -27.01
N ARG A 117 -5.01 24.40 -28.25
CA ARG A 117 -4.02 25.41 -28.63
C ARG A 117 -4.56 26.80 -28.35
N LEU A 118 -3.79 27.60 -27.65
CA LEU A 118 -4.13 28.96 -27.27
C LEU A 118 -2.97 29.88 -27.64
N GLU A 119 -3.25 30.96 -28.35
CA GLU A 119 -2.25 31.95 -28.74
C GLU A 119 -2.26 33.18 -27.80
N PRO A 120 -1.12 33.87 -27.63
CA PRO A 120 -1.05 35.03 -26.72
C PRO A 120 -2.02 36.17 -27.07
N HIS A 121 -2.31 36.37 -28.36
CA HIS A 121 -3.25 37.38 -28.83
C HIS A 121 -4.71 37.07 -28.43
N GLN A 122 -5.07 35.79 -28.29
CA GLN A 122 -6.44 35.38 -27.92
C GLN A 122 -6.75 35.69 -26.45
N ILE A 123 -5.75 35.57 -25.56
CA ILE A 123 -5.89 35.93 -24.14
C ILE A 123 -5.94 37.46 -23.97
N GLN A 124 -5.19 38.21 -24.78
CA GLN A 124 -5.20 39.68 -24.75
C GLN A 124 -6.44 40.28 -25.40
N GLY A 125 -6.93 39.65 -26.47
CA GLY A 125 -8.17 40.01 -27.17
C GLY A 125 -9.44 39.63 -26.44
N LEU A 126 -9.34 39.08 -25.22
CA LEU A 126 -10.48 38.66 -24.38
C LEU A 126 -11.41 37.66 -25.10
N ASP A 127 -10.84 36.74 -25.86
CA ASP A 127 -11.59 35.73 -26.59
C ASP A 127 -11.94 34.55 -25.67
N PHE A 128 -12.98 34.73 -24.86
CA PHE A 128 -13.43 33.75 -23.86
C PHE A 128 -13.96 32.46 -24.48
N ILE A 129 -14.37 32.47 -25.76
CA ILE A 129 -14.79 31.26 -26.49
C ILE A 129 -13.64 30.25 -26.58
N HIS A 130 -12.44 30.72 -26.91
CA HIS A 130 -11.25 29.86 -27.04
C HIS A 130 -10.53 29.62 -25.71
N ILE A 131 -10.67 30.55 -24.75
CA ILE A 131 -10.07 30.41 -23.42
C ILE A 131 -10.85 29.40 -22.54
N PHE A 132 -12.18 29.34 -22.68
CA PHE A 132 -13.04 28.50 -21.85
C PHE A 132 -12.66 27.00 -21.87
N PRO A 133 -12.43 26.34 -23.03
CA PRO A 133 -12.00 24.93 -23.07
C PRO A 133 -10.66 24.68 -22.36
N VAL A 134 -9.74 25.66 -22.44
CA VAL A 134 -8.43 25.57 -21.77
C VAL A 134 -8.61 25.64 -20.26
N ILE A 135 -9.47 26.52 -19.77
CA ILE A 135 -9.75 26.64 -18.32
C ILE A 135 -10.51 25.42 -17.80
N GLN A 136 -11.49 24.91 -18.54
CA GLN A 136 -12.21 23.70 -18.17
C GLN A 136 -11.24 22.52 -18.00
N TRP A 137 -10.29 22.37 -18.93
CA TRP A 137 -9.26 21.34 -18.84
C TRP A 137 -8.31 21.57 -17.65
N LEU A 138 -7.84 22.81 -17.45
CA LEU A 138 -6.96 23.16 -16.33
C LEU A 138 -7.62 22.92 -14.97
N VAL A 139 -8.89 23.29 -14.81
CA VAL A 139 -9.67 23.06 -13.59
C VAL A 139 -9.84 21.57 -13.32
N LYS A 140 -10.20 20.78 -14.33
CA LYS A 140 -10.32 19.33 -14.20
C LYS A 140 -8.99 18.71 -13.73
N ARG A 141 -7.89 19.09 -14.37
CA ARG A 141 -6.54 18.62 -14.02
C ARG A 141 -6.12 19.05 -12.61
N ALA A 142 -6.44 20.28 -12.20
CA ALA A 142 -6.12 20.78 -10.87
C ALA A 142 -6.90 20.04 -9.76
N ILE A 143 -8.16 19.67 -10.01
CA ILE A 143 -8.96 18.87 -9.08
C ILE A 143 -8.41 17.45 -8.95
N GLU A 144 -8.11 16.79 -10.07
CA GLU A 144 -7.50 15.44 -10.08
C GLU A 144 -6.16 15.42 -9.31
N THR A 145 -5.28 16.40 -9.57
CA THR A 145 -3.99 16.52 -8.88
C THR A 145 -4.15 16.77 -7.38
N ARG A 146 -5.20 17.52 -6.98
CA ARG A 146 -5.51 17.77 -5.57
C ARG A 146 -6.10 16.55 -4.87
N GLU A 147 -6.83 15.70 -5.57
CA GLU A 147 -7.31 14.42 -5.03
C GLU A 147 -6.12 13.45 -4.83
N GLU A 148 -5.21 13.36 -5.81
CA GLU A 148 -4.01 12.53 -5.72
C GLU A 148 -3.04 12.99 -4.62
N MET A 149 -2.83 14.31 -4.49
CA MET A 149 -1.86 14.88 -3.55
C MET A 149 -2.48 15.26 -2.20
N GLY A 150 -3.82 15.20 -2.07
CA GLY A 150 -4.56 15.65 -0.89
C GLY A 150 -4.20 14.87 0.37
N ASP A 151 -4.10 13.54 0.25
CA ASP A 151 -3.68 12.67 1.35
C ASP A 151 -2.23 12.92 1.78
N TYR A 152 -1.35 13.17 0.80
CA TYR A 152 0.05 13.50 1.07
C TYR A 152 0.18 14.84 1.81
N VAL A 153 -0.49 15.89 1.34
CA VAL A 153 -0.48 17.21 2.00
C VAL A 153 -1.07 17.10 3.40
N ARG A 154 -2.16 16.35 3.57
CA ARG A 154 -2.77 16.13 4.88
C ARG A 154 -1.82 15.38 5.83
N ALA A 155 -1.19 14.30 5.37
CA ALA A 155 -0.21 13.55 6.14
C ALA A 155 1.02 14.40 6.48
N TYR A 156 1.48 15.23 5.54
CA TYR A 156 2.57 16.17 5.78
C TYR A 156 2.19 17.23 6.82
N SER A 157 0.99 17.82 6.74
CA SER A 157 0.49 18.76 7.74
C SER A 157 0.34 18.13 9.12
N ILE A 158 -0.20 16.89 9.20
CA ILE A 158 -0.29 16.14 10.45
C ILE A 158 1.10 15.87 11.02
N SER A 159 2.06 15.45 10.18
CA SER A 159 3.44 15.22 10.60
C SER A 159 4.13 16.49 11.10
N GLN A 160 3.93 17.63 10.43
CA GLN A 160 4.48 18.91 10.88
C GLN A 160 3.83 19.38 12.19
N PHE A 161 2.54 19.11 12.38
CA PHE A 161 1.84 19.39 13.64
C PHE A 161 2.35 18.51 14.78
N GLN A 162 2.46 17.20 14.55
CA GLN A 162 2.91 16.20 15.53
C GLN A 162 4.37 16.38 15.97
N LYS A 163 5.20 17.11 15.21
CA LYS A 163 6.56 17.46 15.64
C LYS A 163 6.59 18.46 16.79
N THR A 164 5.61 19.35 16.86
CA THR A 164 5.59 20.47 17.82
C THR A 164 4.52 20.29 18.89
N HIS A 165 3.47 19.52 18.60
CA HIS A 165 2.33 19.31 19.49
C HIS A 165 1.90 17.84 19.51
N SER A 166 1.96 17.21 20.70
CA SER A 166 1.36 15.89 20.97
C SER A 166 -0.03 16.07 21.59
N LEU A 167 -0.99 15.26 21.16
CA LEU A 167 -2.32 15.20 21.79
C LEU A 167 -2.26 14.25 23.00
N PRO A 168 -3.03 14.50 24.07
CA PRO A 168 -3.12 13.57 25.21
C PRO A 168 -3.56 12.15 24.83
N GLU A 169 -4.38 12.00 23.79
CA GLU A 169 -4.78 10.68 23.24
C GLU A 169 -3.60 9.93 22.59
N ASP A 170 -2.61 10.64 22.03
CA ASP A 170 -1.42 10.02 21.41
C ASP A 170 -0.47 9.44 22.47
N GLU A 171 -0.35 10.09 23.64
CA GLU A 171 0.45 9.58 24.76
C GLU A 171 -0.19 8.35 25.42
N GLU A 172 -1.50 8.36 25.63
CA GLU A 172 -2.22 7.17 26.12
C GLU A 172 -2.09 5.99 25.15
N PHE A 173 -2.16 6.24 23.85
CA PHE A 173 -2.00 5.21 22.83
C PHE A 173 -0.59 4.59 22.84
N LEU A 174 0.46 5.41 23.01
CA LEU A 174 1.84 4.94 23.14
C LEU A 174 2.03 4.05 24.36
N GLN A 175 1.47 4.42 25.51
CA GLN A 175 1.54 3.61 26.74
C GLN A 175 0.80 2.28 26.58
N ARG A 176 -0.42 2.28 26.03
CA ARG A 176 -1.18 1.05 25.76
C ARG A 176 -0.51 0.15 24.73
N LYS A 177 0.20 0.73 23.75
CA LYS A 177 0.93 -0.04 22.73
C LYS A 177 2.05 -0.87 23.34
N ASP A 178 2.81 -0.31 24.29
CA ASP A 178 3.89 -1.03 24.96
C ASP A 178 3.38 -2.17 25.84
N GLU A 179 2.26 -1.96 26.53
CA GLU A 179 1.58 -3.00 27.31
C GLU A 179 1.01 -4.11 26.42
N ALA A 180 0.36 -3.73 25.31
CA ALA A 180 -0.16 -4.69 24.34
C ALA A 180 0.97 -5.50 23.69
N ALA A 181 2.10 -4.87 23.35
CA ALA A 181 3.26 -5.54 22.78
C ALA A 181 3.86 -6.58 23.74
N ARG A 182 3.99 -6.25 25.04
CA ARG A 182 4.42 -7.21 26.07
C ARG A 182 3.46 -8.38 26.19
N THR A 183 2.16 -8.10 26.23
CA THR A 183 1.13 -9.14 26.33
C THR A 183 1.18 -10.10 25.13
N VAL A 184 1.42 -9.58 23.92
CA VAL A 184 1.58 -10.41 22.71
C VAL A 184 2.84 -11.25 22.77
N LEU A 185 3.96 -10.71 23.27
CA LEU A 185 5.20 -11.46 23.46
C LEU A 185 5.01 -12.59 24.47
N ASP A 186 4.37 -12.33 25.60
CA ASP A 186 4.09 -13.33 26.64
C ASP A 186 3.20 -14.47 26.11
N VAL A 187 2.15 -14.14 25.36
CA VAL A 187 1.32 -15.14 24.68
C VAL A 187 2.17 -15.95 23.70
N LEU A 188 3.02 -15.31 22.91
CA LEU A 188 3.87 -16.00 21.94
C LEU A 188 4.85 -16.94 22.63
N GLU A 189 5.38 -16.60 23.82
CA GLU A 189 6.23 -17.47 24.64
C GLU A 189 5.49 -18.71 25.15
N VAL A 190 4.26 -18.55 25.64
CA VAL A 190 3.42 -19.64 26.17
C VAL A 190 3.06 -20.66 25.09
N TYR A 191 2.87 -20.20 23.85
CA TYR A 191 2.49 -21.06 22.71
C TYR A 191 3.69 -21.46 21.82
N LYS A 192 4.95 -21.30 22.27
CA LYS A 192 6.12 -21.79 21.53
C LYS A 192 6.03 -23.33 21.38
N PRO A 193 6.21 -23.89 20.16
CA PRO A 193 6.21 -25.33 19.95
C PRO A 193 7.33 -26.00 20.76
N GLN A 194 6.98 -26.76 21.79
CA GLN A 194 7.94 -27.50 22.60
C GLN A 194 8.34 -28.81 21.91
N ARG A 195 9.62 -28.96 21.59
CA ARG A 195 10.19 -30.17 20.97
C ARG A 195 10.25 -31.28 22.01
N LYS A 196 9.43 -32.33 21.88
CA LYS A 196 9.37 -33.44 22.85
C LYS A 196 10.40 -34.53 22.56
N TYR A 197 10.72 -34.76 21.28
CA TYR A 197 11.69 -35.79 20.87
C TYR A 197 12.87 -35.14 20.14
N ARG A 198 14.09 -35.57 20.50
CA ARG A 198 15.34 -35.08 19.90
C ARG A 198 15.94 -36.19 19.04
N ARG A 199 16.22 -35.90 17.76
CA ARG A 199 16.93 -36.83 16.88
C ARG A 199 18.30 -37.21 17.45
N GLN A 200 18.63 -38.48 17.37
CA GLN A 200 19.97 -39.00 17.65
C GLN A 200 20.89 -38.53 16.51
N ARG A 201 22.05 -37.94 16.85
CA ARG A 201 22.93 -37.26 15.86
C ARG A 201 23.46 -38.19 14.76
N ASP A 202 23.51 -39.48 15.04
CA ASP A 202 24.11 -40.49 14.15
C ASP A 202 23.11 -41.13 13.17
N ALA A 203 21.82 -40.81 13.29
CA ALA A 203 20.81 -41.17 12.30
C ALA A 203 20.87 -40.17 11.13
N GLY A 204 21.84 -40.41 10.24
CA GLY A 204 22.07 -39.62 9.02
C GLY A 204 20.84 -39.48 8.12
N GLN A 205 20.93 -38.50 7.21
CA GLN A 205 19.95 -38.14 6.19
C GLN A 205 19.08 -39.31 5.71
N LEU A 206 17.82 -39.34 6.16
CA LEU A 206 16.77 -40.13 5.51
C LEU A 206 16.63 -39.60 4.08
N LEU A 207 16.89 -40.45 3.08
CA LEU A 207 16.85 -40.11 1.66
C LEU A 207 15.43 -39.76 1.18
N ASP A 208 14.42 -40.25 1.88
CA ASP A 208 13.03 -40.17 1.49
C ASP A 208 12.30 -39.01 2.19
N GLU A 209 11.59 -38.19 1.41
CA GLU A 209 10.92 -36.98 1.90
C GLU A 209 9.81 -37.31 2.89
N GLU A 210 9.08 -38.41 2.66
CA GLU A 210 7.99 -38.86 3.53
C GLU A 210 8.49 -39.26 4.92
N SER A 211 9.63 -39.95 4.98
CA SER A 211 10.28 -40.35 6.24
C SER A 211 10.84 -39.14 7.02
N ARG A 212 11.30 -38.10 6.31
CA ARG A 212 11.72 -36.83 6.93
C ARG A 212 10.51 -36.10 7.51
N VAL A 213 9.40 -36.01 6.77
CA VAL A 213 8.16 -35.37 7.23
C VAL A 213 7.62 -36.10 8.46
N HIS A 214 7.53 -37.43 8.41
CA HIS A 214 7.09 -38.26 9.53
C HIS A 214 7.93 -38.06 10.80
N SER A 215 9.26 -38.04 10.65
CA SER A 215 10.17 -37.78 11.78
C SER A 215 10.00 -36.38 12.37
N THR A 216 9.73 -35.38 11.53
CA THR A 216 9.55 -33.99 11.97
C THR A 216 8.20 -33.80 12.69
N LEU A 217 7.16 -34.51 12.23
CA LEU A 217 5.85 -34.55 12.91
C LEU A 217 5.92 -35.22 14.29
N LEU A 218 6.79 -36.23 14.45
CA LEU A 218 7.06 -36.87 15.73
C LEU A 218 7.75 -35.93 16.72
N GLU A 219 8.70 -35.09 16.28
CA GLU A 219 9.42 -34.14 17.15
C GLU A 219 8.48 -33.16 17.89
N TYR A 220 7.39 -32.79 17.23
CA TYR A 220 6.38 -31.86 17.74
C TYR A 220 5.09 -32.55 18.22
N ALA A 221 5.12 -33.89 18.39
CA ALA A 221 4.06 -34.71 18.97
C ALA A 221 2.67 -34.58 18.32
N LEU A 222 2.61 -34.36 17.00
CA LEU A 222 1.33 -34.28 16.28
C LEU A 222 0.66 -35.66 16.08
N MET A 223 1.43 -36.75 16.12
CA MET A 223 0.92 -38.12 15.87
C MET A 223 0.19 -38.74 17.07
N THR A 224 0.46 -38.27 18.30
CA THR A 224 -0.13 -38.88 19.51
C THR A 224 -1.63 -38.62 19.61
N SER A 225 -2.15 -37.55 19.01
CA SER A 225 -3.60 -37.30 18.96
C SER A 225 -4.35 -38.23 18.00
N MET A 226 -3.66 -38.87 17.04
CA MET A 226 -4.28 -39.77 16.06
C MET A 226 -4.15 -41.25 16.44
N ALA A 227 -3.15 -41.62 17.25
CA ALA A 227 -2.98 -43.00 17.74
C ALA A 227 -4.08 -43.43 18.74
N ALA A 228 -4.79 -42.49 19.36
CA ALA A 228 -5.88 -42.77 20.31
C ALA A 228 -7.14 -43.37 19.66
N MET A 229 -7.24 -43.42 18.32
CA MET A 229 -8.39 -44.00 17.60
C MET A 229 -8.10 -45.36 16.93
N ALA A 230 -6.92 -45.94 17.16
CA ALA A 230 -6.47 -47.16 16.46
C ALA A 230 -6.21 -48.34 17.41
N ASN A 231 -7.10 -48.56 18.38
CA ASN A 231 -7.14 -49.82 19.13
C ASN A 231 -8.12 -50.80 18.45
N GLU A 232 -7.67 -51.38 17.34
CA GLU A 232 -8.03 -52.74 16.89
C GLU A 232 -7.06 -53.13 15.77
N GLU A 233 -6.77 -54.42 15.67
CA GLU A 233 -5.49 -55.00 15.27
C GLU A 233 -4.98 -54.66 13.84
N GLY A 234 -3.73 -54.18 13.77
CA GLY A 234 -2.66 -54.84 13.02
C GLY A 234 -2.82 -55.13 11.52
N LYS A 235 -3.10 -54.13 10.67
CA LYS A 235 -2.48 -53.90 9.33
C LYS A 235 -3.25 -52.79 8.58
N LEU A 236 -2.65 -51.60 8.45
CA LEU A 236 -3.18 -50.52 7.62
C LEU A 236 -2.86 -50.81 6.15
N THR A 237 -3.77 -51.46 5.43
CA THR A 237 -3.65 -51.63 3.97
C THR A 237 -3.95 -50.32 3.24
N VAL A 238 -3.22 -50.05 2.14
CA VAL A 238 -3.33 -48.90 1.22
C VAL A 238 -4.78 -48.57 0.80
N SER A 239 -5.69 -49.56 0.83
CA SER A 239 -7.12 -49.37 0.56
C SER A 239 -7.85 -48.46 1.58
N ALA A 240 -7.44 -48.45 2.85
CA ALA A 240 -8.07 -47.64 3.89
C ALA A 240 -7.74 -46.15 3.72
N VAL A 241 -6.52 -45.84 3.29
CA VAL A 241 -6.09 -44.46 2.98
C VAL A 241 -6.80 -43.94 1.73
N GLY A 242 -7.06 -44.82 0.75
CA GLY A 242 -7.84 -44.48 -0.44
C GLY A 242 -9.31 -44.15 -0.16
N GLN A 243 -9.95 -44.86 0.77
CA GLN A 243 -11.33 -44.56 1.18
C GLN A 243 -11.45 -43.26 1.99
N ILE A 244 -10.46 -42.93 2.83
CA ILE A 244 -10.46 -41.70 3.63
C ILE A 244 -10.28 -40.45 2.76
N VAL A 245 -9.43 -40.51 1.73
CA VAL A 245 -9.26 -39.41 0.77
C VAL A 245 -10.47 -39.28 -0.18
N GLY A 246 -11.11 -40.41 -0.52
CA GLY A 246 -12.35 -40.41 -1.31
C GLY A 246 -13.50 -39.69 -0.61
N LEU A 247 -13.73 -39.98 0.68
CA LEU A 247 -14.81 -39.38 1.47
C LEU A 247 -14.68 -37.86 1.63
N GLN A 248 -13.45 -37.34 1.77
CA GLN A 248 -13.23 -35.89 1.87
C GLN A 248 -13.36 -35.15 0.52
N SER A 249 -13.27 -35.85 -0.60
CA SER A 249 -13.42 -35.23 -1.93
C SER A 249 -14.87 -34.85 -2.25
N GLU A 250 -15.83 -35.58 -1.69
CA GLU A 250 -17.26 -35.34 -1.86
C GLU A 250 -17.74 -34.18 -0.98
N GLU A 251 -17.23 -34.09 0.25
CA GLU A 251 -17.45 -32.96 1.15
C GLU A 251 -16.86 -31.66 0.59
N ILE A 252 -15.67 -31.71 -0.04
CA ILE A 252 -15.07 -30.54 -0.70
C ILE A 252 -15.93 -30.07 -1.89
N LYS A 253 -16.52 -30.98 -2.68
CA LYS A 253 -17.42 -30.61 -3.78
C LYS A 253 -18.69 -29.94 -3.28
N GLN A 254 -19.27 -30.43 -2.18
CA GLN A 254 -20.45 -29.81 -1.54
C GLN A 254 -20.13 -28.43 -0.98
N ILE A 255 -18.97 -28.28 -0.32
CA ILE A 255 -18.53 -26.97 0.19
C ILE A 255 -18.27 -25.98 -0.96
N VAL A 256 -17.70 -26.44 -2.09
CA VAL A 256 -17.47 -25.59 -3.26
C VAL A 256 -18.79 -25.14 -3.91
N SER A 257 -19.80 -26.00 -3.99
CA SER A 257 -21.13 -25.58 -4.49
C SER A 257 -21.83 -24.63 -3.53
N GLU A 258 -21.75 -24.88 -2.22
CA GLU A 258 -22.34 -24.00 -1.20
C GLU A 258 -21.63 -22.64 -1.12
N TYR A 259 -20.33 -22.60 -1.45
CA TYR A 259 -19.55 -21.35 -1.56
C TYR A 259 -19.93 -20.55 -2.82
N ALA A 260 -20.24 -21.23 -3.92
CA ALA A 260 -20.69 -20.58 -5.16
C ALA A 260 -22.10 -19.97 -5.00
N GLU A 261 -23.01 -20.64 -4.30
CA GLU A 261 -24.33 -20.11 -3.97
C GLU A 261 -24.24 -18.90 -3.03
N LYS A 262 -23.48 -18.98 -1.92
CA LYS A 262 -23.31 -17.87 -0.97
C LYS A 262 -22.60 -16.65 -1.56
N GLN A 263 -21.76 -16.84 -2.59
CA GLN A 263 -21.13 -15.73 -3.30
C GLN A 263 -22.12 -14.98 -4.21
N SER A 264 -23.17 -15.66 -4.70
CA SER A 264 -24.24 -15.01 -5.46
C SER A 264 -25.20 -14.20 -4.57
N GLU A 265 -25.47 -14.67 -3.35
CA GLU A 265 -26.30 -13.97 -2.35
C GLU A 265 -25.60 -12.69 -1.83
N LEU A 266 -24.27 -12.74 -1.65
CA LEU A 266 -23.47 -11.57 -1.25
C LEU A 266 -23.54 -10.42 -2.28
N SER A 267 -23.71 -10.72 -3.57
CA SER A 267 -23.86 -9.70 -4.61
C SER A 267 -25.25 -9.05 -4.62
N SER A 268 -26.29 -9.70 -4.07
CA SER A 268 -27.63 -9.12 -3.94
C SER A 268 -27.81 -8.28 -2.67
N GLU A 269 -27.14 -8.65 -1.57
CA GLU A 269 -27.24 -7.94 -0.29
C GLU A 269 -26.53 -6.56 -0.30
N GLU A 270 -25.41 -6.43 -1.03
CA GLU A 270 -24.62 -5.17 -1.08
C GLU A 270 -25.41 -3.97 -1.64
N ARG A 271 -26.51 -4.19 -2.34
CA ARG A 271 -27.35 -3.12 -2.91
C ARG A 271 -28.38 -2.54 -1.93
N SER A 272 -28.65 -3.19 -0.80
CA SER A 272 -29.76 -2.80 0.11
C SER A 272 -29.33 -2.13 1.42
N GLU A 273 -28.07 -2.26 1.86
CA GLU A 273 -27.67 -1.87 3.22
C GLU A 273 -27.30 -0.39 3.44
N ARG A 274 -27.26 0.45 2.40
CA ARG A 274 -26.98 1.88 2.59
C ARG A 274 -28.22 2.60 3.12
N TYR A 275 -28.27 2.77 4.45
CA TYR A 275 -28.74 3.98 5.20
C TYR A 275 -29.60 3.76 6.46
N GLY A 276 -30.01 2.54 6.82
CA GLY A 276 -30.88 2.30 8.01
C GLY A 276 -30.17 1.98 9.35
N PRO A 277 -29.24 1.00 9.40
CA PRO A 277 -28.80 0.41 10.68
C PRO A 277 -27.90 1.31 11.54
N LEU A 278 -27.08 2.17 10.92
CA LEU A 278 -26.13 3.04 11.63
C LEU A 278 -26.83 4.04 12.57
N GLN A 279 -28.03 4.51 12.21
CA GLN A 279 -28.76 5.50 13.00
C GLN A 279 -29.47 4.87 14.21
N GLN A 280 -29.88 3.60 14.10
CA GLN A 280 -30.45 2.81 15.20
C GLN A 280 -29.39 2.45 16.24
N HIS A 281 -28.19 2.05 15.79
CA HIS A 281 -27.05 1.80 16.68
C HIS A 281 -26.66 3.06 17.48
N ARG A 282 -26.68 4.24 16.83
CA ARG A 282 -26.38 5.51 17.50
C ARG A 282 -27.38 5.85 18.61
N ARG A 283 -28.67 5.53 18.42
CA ARG A 283 -29.72 5.72 19.45
C ARG A 283 -29.60 4.71 20.60
N ALA A 284 -29.24 3.46 20.30
CA ALA A 284 -28.99 2.43 21.32
C ALA A 284 -27.80 2.78 22.23
N VAL A 285 -26.71 3.29 21.66
CA VAL A 285 -25.51 3.71 22.42
C VAL A 285 -25.82 4.90 23.34
N VAL A 286 -26.62 5.87 22.89
CA VAL A 286 -27.04 7.01 23.72
C VAL A 286 -27.96 6.56 24.88
N SER A 287 -28.85 5.60 24.64
CA SER A 287 -29.71 5.01 25.67
C SER A 287 -28.92 4.26 26.75
N LEU A 288 -27.96 3.43 26.32
CA LEU A 288 -27.09 2.66 27.22
C LEU A 288 -26.20 3.56 28.08
N ASN A 289 -25.62 4.63 27.50
CA ASN A 289 -24.82 5.59 28.27
C ASN A 289 -25.64 6.32 29.33
N LYS A 290 -26.93 6.57 29.08
CA LYS A 290 -27.83 7.18 30.07
C LYS A 290 -28.17 6.23 31.23
N GLN A 291 -28.31 4.93 30.96
CA GLN A 291 -28.51 3.91 31.99
C GLN A 291 -27.25 3.69 32.84
N ILE A 292 -26.07 3.73 32.23
CA ILE A 292 -24.79 3.66 32.94
C ILE A 292 -24.66 4.84 33.91
N GLN A 293 -24.98 6.06 33.47
CA GLN A 293 -24.95 7.24 34.35
C GLN A 293 -25.96 7.18 35.52
N GLN A 294 -27.13 6.58 35.32
CA GLN A 294 -28.10 6.36 36.41
C GLN A 294 -27.59 5.32 37.41
N LYS A 295 -26.98 4.23 36.94
CA LYS A 295 -26.42 3.19 37.80
C LYS A 295 -25.18 3.66 38.56
N THR A 296 -24.35 4.52 37.97
CA THR A 296 -23.22 5.13 38.68
C THR A 296 -23.67 6.10 39.77
N LYS A 297 -24.79 6.82 39.57
CA LYS A 297 -25.37 7.67 40.63
C LYS A 297 -25.96 6.86 41.79
N GLN A 298 -26.65 5.75 41.49
CA GLN A 298 -27.15 4.83 42.52
C GLN A 298 -26.03 4.18 43.34
N LEU A 299 -24.89 3.86 42.72
CA LEU A 299 -23.69 3.37 43.40
C LEU A 299 -23.03 4.43 44.29
N GLN A 300 -23.12 5.71 43.90
CA GLN A 300 -22.62 6.83 44.68
C GLN A 300 -23.49 7.10 45.93
N GLU A 301 -24.82 6.91 45.84
CA GLU A 301 -25.76 7.04 46.96
C GLU A 301 -25.63 5.90 47.98
N VAL A 302 -25.26 4.69 47.57
CA VAL A 302 -24.99 3.57 48.52
C VAL A 302 -23.64 3.73 49.24
N SER A 303 -22.73 4.55 48.68
CA SER A 303 -21.41 4.79 49.28
C SER A 303 -21.42 5.80 50.44
N CYS A 304 -22.52 6.55 50.68
CA CYS A 304 -22.56 7.56 51.74
C CYS A 304 -23.17 7.09 53.08
N ASP A 305 -23.67 5.84 53.17
CA ASP A 305 -24.38 5.33 54.37
C ASP A 305 -23.65 4.26 55.18
N SER A 306 -22.37 4.00 54.95
CA SER A 306 -21.59 3.00 55.73
C SER A 306 -20.39 3.59 56.46
N MET A 307 -20.66 4.42 57.47
CA MET A 307 -19.70 4.74 58.52
C MET A 307 -20.37 4.73 59.89
N SER A 308 -20.41 3.57 60.56
CA SER A 308 -20.45 3.48 62.03
C SER A 308 -20.01 2.11 62.58
N THR A 309 -18.73 2.09 62.97
CA THR A 309 -18.18 1.48 64.21
C THR A 309 -18.04 -0.05 64.39
N PRO A 310 -17.04 -0.48 65.20
CA PRO A 310 -16.36 -1.76 65.07
C PRO A 310 -16.41 -2.63 66.36
N ILE A 311 -15.66 -3.74 66.35
CA ILE A 311 -15.06 -4.47 67.50
C ILE A 311 -15.93 -5.59 68.13
N PHE A 312 -15.54 -6.86 67.97
CA PHE A 312 -14.72 -7.62 68.93
C PHE A 312 -14.72 -9.12 68.60
N SER A 313 -13.52 -9.64 68.31
CA SER A 313 -13.21 -11.07 68.25
C SER A 313 -12.39 -11.43 69.48
N LYS A 314 -12.94 -12.25 70.39
CA LYS A 314 -12.26 -13.36 71.10
C LYS A 314 -13.12 -13.99 72.21
N HIS A 315 -12.90 -15.30 72.36
CA HIS A 315 -13.22 -16.22 73.48
C HIS A 315 -14.55 -16.97 73.46
N LEU A 316 -14.49 -18.29 73.23
CA LEU A 316 -14.42 -19.27 74.34
C LEU A 316 -14.01 -20.67 73.84
N ILE A 317 -12.84 -21.15 74.30
CA ILE A 317 -12.48 -22.58 74.40
C ILE A 317 -12.32 -22.84 75.90
N THR A 318 -12.77 -24.02 76.35
CA THR A 318 -12.46 -24.72 77.62
C THR A 318 -13.63 -24.80 78.61
N THR A 319 -14.21 -26.00 78.73
CA THR A 319 -14.25 -26.75 80.00
C THR A 319 -14.62 -28.21 79.72
N ARG A 320 -13.62 -29.08 79.90
CA ARG A 320 -13.76 -30.53 80.01
C ARG A 320 -13.44 -30.91 81.45
N ALA A 321 -14.28 -31.79 81.99
CA ALA A 321 -14.08 -32.66 83.16
C ALA A 321 -14.13 -32.05 84.58
N THR A 322 -14.95 -32.66 85.44
CA THR A 322 -14.50 -33.51 86.57
C THR A 322 -15.72 -34.28 87.14
N VAL A 323 -15.69 -35.63 87.14
CA VAL A 323 -15.46 -36.54 88.31
C VAL A 323 -16.80 -37.06 88.88
N LYS A 324 -17.15 -38.32 88.58
CA LYS A 324 -17.12 -39.52 89.44
C LYS A 324 -17.91 -39.39 90.77
N SER A 325 -18.90 -40.25 90.96
CA SER A 325 -18.81 -41.39 91.91
C SER A 325 -20.14 -42.17 91.93
N THR A 326 -20.13 -43.45 91.53
CA THR A 326 -20.31 -44.64 92.40
C THR A 326 -21.73 -44.78 92.99
N HIS A 327 -22.41 -45.94 93.00
CA HIS A 327 -21.94 -47.28 93.35
C HIS A 327 -23.12 -48.29 93.27
N LYS A 328 -22.76 -49.59 93.20
CA LYS A 328 -23.46 -50.83 93.66
C LYS A 328 -24.42 -51.51 92.67
N PHE A 329 -24.54 -52.85 92.61
CA PHE A 329 -23.82 -53.99 93.19
C PHE A 329 -24.41 -55.30 92.61
N VAL A 330 -23.50 -56.21 92.20
CA VAL A 330 -23.51 -57.69 92.18
C VAL A 330 -24.59 -58.50 91.44
N GLY A 331 -24.06 -59.42 90.62
CA GLY A 331 -24.76 -60.46 89.91
C GLY A 331 -25.02 -61.72 90.73
N GLY A 332 -26.12 -62.35 90.36
CA GLY A 332 -26.64 -63.61 90.90
C GLY A 332 -28.00 -63.97 90.27
N ILE A 333 -28.69 -62.98 89.67
CA ILE A 333 -29.92 -63.14 88.88
C ILE A 333 -29.59 -63.01 87.38
N LYS A 334 -28.41 -63.47 86.94
CA LYS A 334 -27.88 -63.12 85.62
C LYS A 334 -28.81 -63.50 84.47
N LEU A 335 -29.50 -64.65 84.50
CA LEU A 335 -30.37 -65.04 83.38
C LEU A 335 -31.74 -64.35 83.36
N ARG A 336 -32.39 -64.19 84.53
CA ARG A 336 -33.68 -63.46 84.60
C ARG A 336 -33.49 -61.95 84.43
N ALA A 337 -32.45 -61.37 85.03
CA ALA A 337 -32.08 -59.98 84.77
C ALA A 337 -31.62 -59.80 83.33
N LEU A 338 -30.89 -60.76 82.71
CA LEU A 338 -30.57 -60.69 81.29
C LEU A 338 -31.81 -60.77 80.42
N VAL A 339 -32.81 -61.61 80.75
CA VAL A 339 -34.10 -61.68 80.02
C VAL A 339 -34.92 -60.42 80.20
N THR A 340 -35.06 -59.88 81.42
CA THR A 340 -35.71 -58.58 81.65
C THR A 340 -34.93 -57.45 80.98
N THR A 341 -33.60 -57.49 80.96
CA THR A 341 -32.82 -56.51 80.17
C THR A 341 -32.93 -56.77 78.68
N ASN A 342 -33.16 -58.00 78.21
CA ASN A 342 -33.35 -58.31 76.79
C ASN A 342 -34.73 -57.87 76.31
N GLU A 343 -35.76 -58.06 77.14
CA GLU A 343 -37.11 -57.50 76.93
C GLU A 343 -37.07 -55.98 76.99
N ASN A 344 -36.35 -55.38 77.95
CA ASN A 344 -36.13 -53.94 78.01
C ASN A 344 -35.30 -53.44 76.82
N LEU A 345 -34.31 -54.19 76.34
CA LEU A 345 -33.53 -53.85 75.15
C LEU A 345 -34.37 -53.97 73.88
N LYS A 346 -35.32 -54.91 73.81
CA LYS A 346 -36.30 -55.01 72.72
C LYS A 346 -37.30 -53.85 72.76
N GLN A 347 -37.78 -53.47 73.94
CA GLN A 347 -38.61 -52.28 74.10
C GLN A 347 -37.83 -51.02 73.70
N GLN A 348 -36.58 -50.88 74.17
CA GLN A 348 -35.69 -49.78 73.77
C GLN A 348 -35.36 -49.79 72.27
N GLU A 349 -35.19 -50.96 71.64
CA GLU A 349 -35.00 -51.05 70.18
C GLU A 349 -36.27 -50.64 69.43
N GLN A 350 -37.44 -51.03 69.93
CA GLN A 350 -38.72 -50.67 69.34
C GLN A 350 -39.00 -49.17 69.48
N GLU A 351 -38.75 -48.61 70.67
CA GLU A 351 -38.82 -47.17 70.96
C GLU A 351 -37.78 -46.38 70.16
N PHE A 352 -36.56 -46.90 69.99
CA PHE A 352 -35.54 -46.29 69.16
C PHE A 352 -35.92 -46.33 67.68
N ARG A 353 -36.54 -47.42 67.20
CA ARG A 353 -37.05 -47.53 65.83
C ARG A 353 -38.26 -46.61 65.58
N THR A 354 -39.13 -46.39 66.56
CA THR A 354 -40.20 -45.38 66.43
C THR A 354 -39.60 -43.98 66.47
N HIS A 355 -38.66 -43.71 67.38
CA HIS A 355 -37.97 -42.43 67.46
C HIS A 355 -37.17 -42.10 66.18
N CYS A 356 -36.43 -43.06 65.60
CA CYS A 356 -35.74 -42.86 64.32
C CYS A 356 -36.72 -42.67 63.16
N ARG A 357 -37.90 -43.30 63.19
CA ARG A 357 -38.94 -43.07 62.17
C ARG A 357 -39.57 -41.69 62.32
N GLU A 358 -39.81 -41.24 63.54
CA GLU A 358 -40.31 -39.90 63.84
C GLU A 358 -39.28 -38.82 63.50
N GLU A 359 -38.01 -39.00 63.84
CA GLU A 359 -36.94 -38.08 63.45
C GLU A 359 -36.67 -38.11 61.94
N MET A 360 -36.79 -39.26 61.27
CA MET A 360 -36.77 -39.32 59.80
C MET A 360 -37.94 -38.55 59.20
N ALA A 361 -39.16 -38.73 59.71
CA ALA A 361 -40.33 -38.00 59.25
C ALA A 361 -40.18 -36.48 59.51
N ARG A 362 -39.66 -36.10 60.67
CA ARG A 362 -39.35 -34.71 61.04
C ARG A 362 -38.28 -34.09 60.16
N LEU A 363 -37.21 -34.82 59.85
CA LEU A 363 -36.15 -34.38 58.95
C LEU A 363 -36.65 -34.30 57.51
N GLN A 364 -37.49 -35.24 57.06
CA GLN A 364 -38.15 -35.16 55.75
C GLN A 364 -39.06 -33.94 55.66
N GLN A 365 -39.85 -33.67 56.71
CA GLN A 365 -40.71 -32.50 56.78
C GLN A 365 -39.90 -31.20 56.85
N ASN A 366 -38.82 -31.15 57.63
CA ASN A 366 -37.89 -30.01 57.62
C ASN A 366 -37.22 -29.82 56.25
N ILE A 367 -36.92 -30.89 55.51
CA ILE A 367 -36.39 -30.79 54.14
C ILE A 367 -37.46 -30.25 53.19
N GLU A 368 -38.73 -30.64 53.33
CA GLU A 368 -39.84 -30.07 52.55
C GLU A 368 -40.11 -28.61 52.89
N ASP A 369 -40.11 -28.26 54.18
CA ASP A 369 -40.25 -26.88 54.66
C ASP A 369 -39.07 -26.01 54.23
N LEU A 370 -37.85 -26.55 54.22
CA LEU A 370 -36.67 -25.85 53.70
C LEU A 370 -36.69 -25.73 52.17
N LYS A 371 -37.21 -26.72 51.44
CA LYS A 371 -37.38 -26.62 49.98
C LYS A 371 -38.43 -25.56 49.62
N THR A 372 -39.52 -25.48 50.37
CA THR A 372 -40.55 -24.46 50.18
C THR A 372 -40.07 -23.07 50.63
N ALA A 373 -39.28 -22.97 51.71
CA ALA A 373 -38.68 -21.71 52.19
C ALA A 373 -37.46 -21.24 51.37
N SER A 374 -36.69 -22.16 50.77
CA SER A 374 -35.50 -21.85 49.97
C SER A 374 -35.83 -21.26 48.60
N GLY A 375 -37.10 -21.24 48.17
CA GLY A 375 -37.51 -20.58 46.94
C GLY A 375 -36.88 -21.14 45.66
N GLN A 376 -36.20 -22.29 45.71
CA GLN A 376 -35.56 -22.94 44.54
C GLN A 376 -36.56 -23.31 43.43
N ASP A 377 -37.86 -23.32 43.75
CA ASP A 377 -38.96 -23.54 42.81
C ASP A 377 -39.82 -22.29 42.56
N THR A 378 -39.37 -21.10 42.97
CA THR A 378 -40.05 -19.87 42.55
C THR A 378 -39.90 -19.70 41.04
N VAL A 379 -41.03 -19.47 40.37
CA VAL A 379 -41.09 -19.21 38.92
C VAL A 379 -40.11 -18.10 38.54
N GLU A 380 -39.94 -17.11 39.42
CA GLU A 380 -39.04 -15.96 39.25
C GLU A 380 -37.55 -16.34 39.19
N GLU A 381 -37.08 -17.30 40.00
CA GLU A 381 -35.67 -17.73 39.96
C GLU A 381 -35.38 -18.61 38.74
N LYS A 382 -36.34 -19.43 38.32
CA LYS A 382 -36.28 -20.18 37.06
C LYS A 382 -36.31 -19.24 35.85
N GLU A 383 -37.14 -18.20 35.87
CA GLU A 383 -37.17 -17.16 34.84
C GLU A 383 -35.86 -16.35 34.80
N ARG A 384 -35.28 -16.04 35.97
CA ARG A 384 -33.97 -15.38 36.07
C ARG A 384 -32.85 -16.23 35.50
N ASN A 385 -32.80 -17.53 35.80
CA ASN A 385 -31.81 -18.44 35.24
C ASN A 385 -32.00 -18.61 33.73
N GLN A 386 -33.24 -18.71 33.24
CA GLN A 386 -33.53 -18.72 31.81
C GLN A 386 -33.11 -17.41 31.12
N LEU A 387 -33.26 -16.26 31.76
CA LEU A 387 -32.78 -14.97 31.24
C LEU A 387 -31.25 -14.91 31.19
N ILE A 388 -30.56 -15.45 32.21
CA ILE A 388 -29.09 -15.55 32.23
C ILE A 388 -28.60 -16.47 31.11
N ASP A 389 -29.22 -17.63 30.92
CA ASP A 389 -28.87 -18.57 29.84
C ASP A 389 -29.11 -17.94 28.45
N LYS A 390 -30.22 -17.22 28.29
CA LYS A 390 -30.49 -16.45 27.06
C LYS A 390 -29.41 -15.39 26.82
N GLN A 391 -29.04 -14.62 27.84
CA GLN A 391 -27.97 -13.62 27.73
C GLN A 391 -26.63 -14.26 27.37
N TYR A 392 -26.25 -15.33 28.08
CA TYR A 392 -25.04 -16.09 27.82
C TYR A 392 -24.97 -16.61 26.38
N ASN A 393 -26.07 -17.18 25.87
CA ASN A 393 -26.14 -17.66 24.49
C ASN A 393 -26.00 -16.50 23.49
N THR A 394 -26.66 -15.37 23.71
CA THR A 394 -26.51 -14.20 22.83
C THR A 394 -25.08 -13.65 22.82
N ASP A 395 -24.41 -13.62 23.97
CA ASP A 395 -23.03 -13.12 24.08
C ASP A 395 -22.03 -14.13 23.50
N ARG A 396 -22.29 -15.43 23.64
CA ARG A 396 -21.53 -16.49 22.97
C ARG A 396 -21.62 -16.37 21.44
N GLU A 397 -22.82 -16.11 20.90
CA GLU A 397 -23.00 -15.86 19.47
C GLU A 397 -22.30 -14.58 19.00
N LYS A 398 -22.37 -13.49 19.78
CA LYS A 398 -21.62 -12.26 19.49
C LYS A 398 -20.12 -12.51 19.48
N LEU A 399 -19.60 -13.26 20.45
CA LEU A 399 -18.19 -13.62 20.53
C LEU A 399 -17.77 -14.46 19.33
N GLN A 400 -18.60 -15.41 18.89
CA GLN A 400 -18.36 -16.19 17.68
C GLN A 400 -18.32 -15.30 16.43
N LYS A 401 -19.26 -14.35 16.29
CA LYS A 401 -19.25 -13.37 15.19
C LYS A 401 -17.99 -12.50 15.20
N ILE A 402 -17.55 -12.02 16.37
CA ILE A 402 -16.33 -11.21 16.50
C ILE A 402 -15.08 -12.04 16.13
N ARG A 403 -15.00 -13.30 16.57
CA ARG A 403 -13.90 -14.20 16.18
C ARG A 403 -13.87 -14.44 14.67
N LEU A 404 -15.02 -14.59 14.03
CA LEU A 404 -15.10 -14.72 12.57
C LEU A 404 -14.63 -13.46 11.85
N LEU A 405 -15.03 -12.27 12.33
CA LEU A 405 -14.55 -10.99 11.78
C LEU A 405 -13.04 -10.83 11.96
N MET A 406 -12.51 -11.18 13.13
CA MET A 406 -11.07 -11.17 13.38
C MET A 406 -10.33 -12.13 12.45
N ALA A 407 -10.86 -13.34 12.23
CA ALA A 407 -10.29 -14.28 11.28
C ALA A 407 -10.29 -13.75 9.84
N ARG A 408 -11.37 -13.05 9.42
CA ARG A 408 -11.41 -12.37 8.12
C ARG A 408 -10.34 -11.29 8.01
N ARG A 409 -10.25 -10.40 9.00
CA ARG A 409 -9.21 -9.35 9.01
C ARG A 409 -7.79 -9.91 9.04
N ASN A 410 -7.54 -10.97 9.80
CA ASN A 410 -6.23 -11.63 9.82
C ASN A 410 -5.87 -12.25 8.45
N ARG A 411 -6.85 -12.82 7.73
CA ARG A 411 -6.63 -13.28 6.35
C ARG A 411 -6.32 -12.12 5.40
N GLU A 412 -7.06 -11.01 5.51
CA GLU A 412 -6.81 -9.81 4.71
C GLU A 412 -5.39 -9.27 4.97
N ILE A 413 -4.96 -9.20 6.23
CA ILE A 413 -3.60 -8.78 6.61
C ILE A 413 -2.56 -9.72 5.99
N ALA A 414 -2.76 -11.04 6.06
CA ALA A 414 -1.84 -12.01 5.46
C ALA A 414 -1.75 -11.87 3.94
N ILE A 415 -2.87 -11.58 3.26
CA ILE A 415 -2.89 -11.30 1.82
C ILE A 415 -2.12 -10.01 1.52
N LEU A 416 -2.35 -8.95 2.30
CA LEU A 416 -1.64 -7.69 2.14
C LEU A 416 -0.13 -7.84 2.37
N GLN A 417 0.29 -8.63 3.36
CA GLN A 417 1.70 -8.95 3.59
C GLN A 417 2.33 -9.66 2.39
N ARG A 418 1.66 -10.67 1.83
CA ARG A 418 2.14 -11.33 0.60
C ARG A 418 2.25 -10.35 -0.57
N LYS A 419 1.28 -9.46 -0.75
CA LYS A 419 1.34 -8.42 -1.78
C LYS A 419 2.48 -7.43 -1.56
N ILE A 420 2.85 -7.16 -0.30
CA ILE A 420 4.00 -6.32 0.04
C ILE A 420 5.31 -7.07 -0.28
N ASP A 421 5.39 -8.36 0.05
CA ASP A 421 6.56 -9.20 -0.23
C ASP A 421 6.76 -9.44 -1.74
N GLU A 422 5.69 -9.42 -2.53
CA GLU A 422 5.76 -9.46 -4.00
C GLU A 422 6.43 -8.23 -4.60
N VAL A 423 6.45 -7.09 -3.89
CA VAL A 423 7.13 -5.87 -4.36
C VAL A 423 8.64 -6.00 -4.09
N PRO A 424 9.50 -6.03 -5.12
CA PRO A 424 10.92 -6.17 -4.93
C PRO A 424 11.48 -5.07 -4.02
N SER A 425 12.20 -5.49 -3.00
CA SER A 425 12.88 -4.60 -2.09
C SER A 425 13.93 -3.75 -2.82
N ARG A 426 14.30 -2.62 -2.22
CA ARG A 426 15.37 -1.76 -2.73
C ARG A 426 16.68 -2.50 -2.97
N ALA A 427 16.97 -3.52 -2.15
CA ALA A 427 18.15 -4.36 -2.30
C ALA A 427 18.07 -5.24 -3.56
N GLU A 428 16.93 -5.89 -3.81
CA GLU A 428 16.68 -6.69 -5.01
C GLU A 428 16.70 -5.85 -6.28
N LEU A 429 16.08 -4.67 -6.26
CA LEU A 429 16.18 -3.71 -7.37
C LEU A 429 17.63 -3.33 -7.69
N THR A 430 18.45 -3.13 -6.66
CA THR A 430 19.87 -2.83 -6.83
C THR A 430 20.63 -4.04 -7.42
N GLN A 431 20.29 -5.26 -7.01
CA GLN A 431 20.87 -6.48 -7.59
C GLN A 431 20.47 -6.64 -9.05
N TYR A 432 19.20 -6.46 -9.40
CA TYR A 432 18.75 -6.47 -10.78
C TYR A 432 19.45 -5.41 -11.63
N GLN A 433 19.59 -4.19 -11.11
CA GLN A 433 20.33 -3.13 -11.81
C GLN A 433 21.77 -3.54 -12.11
N LYS A 434 22.50 -4.11 -11.14
CA LYS A 434 23.85 -4.63 -11.37
C LYS A 434 23.85 -5.74 -12.40
N ARG A 435 22.90 -6.67 -12.31
CA ARG A 435 22.78 -7.78 -13.25
C ARG A 435 22.50 -7.32 -14.68
N PHE A 436 21.69 -6.27 -14.86
CA PHE A 436 21.48 -5.66 -16.17
C PHE A 436 22.76 -5.04 -16.71
N ILE A 437 23.53 -4.32 -15.90
CA ILE A 437 24.81 -3.73 -16.33
C ILE A 437 25.80 -4.83 -16.76
N GLU A 438 25.89 -5.91 -16.00
CA GLU A 438 26.70 -7.09 -16.37
C GLU A 438 26.26 -7.69 -17.70
N LEU A 439 24.94 -7.88 -17.88
CA LEU A 439 24.39 -8.42 -19.11
C LEU A 439 24.68 -7.51 -20.31
N TYR A 440 24.48 -6.19 -20.17
CA TYR A 440 24.82 -5.24 -21.22
C TYR A 440 26.32 -5.25 -21.54
N SER A 441 27.18 -5.44 -20.54
CA SER A 441 28.62 -5.60 -20.76
C SER A 441 28.94 -6.85 -21.56
N GLN A 442 28.31 -7.99 -21.24
CA GLN A 442 28.47 -9.25 -21.99
C GLN A 442 27.97 -9.14 -23.43
N VAL A 443 26.81 -8.54 -23.64
CA VAL A 443 26.26 -8.29 -24.99
C VAL A 443 27.19 -7.38 -25.80
N SER A 444 27.74 -6.33 -25.17
CA SER A 444 28.70 -5.44 -25.82
C SER A 444 30.01 -6.15 -26.19
N ALA A 445 30.53 -7.01 -25.30
CA ALA A 445 31.73 -7.81 -25.54
C ALA A 445 31.54 -8.79 -26.71
N THR A 446 30.47 -9.57 -26.69
CA THR A 446 30.14 -10.52 -27.77
C THR A 446 29.87 -9.83 -29.11
N HIS A 447 29.24 -8.65 -29.10
CA HIS A 447 29.08 -7.82 -30.31
C HIS A 447 30.42 -7.33 -30.85
N LYS A 448 31.34 -6.93 -29.96
CA LYS A 448 32.70 -6.51 -30.35
C LYS A 448 33.48 -7.67 -30.96
N GLU A 449 33.44 -8.86 -30.36
CA GLU A 449 34.06 -10.08 -30.90
C GLU A 449 33.45 -10.43 -32.27
N THR A 450 32.13 -10.41 -32.38
CA THR A 450 31.43 -10.67 -33.65
C THR A 450 31.89 -9.72 -34.76
N LYS A 451 31.99 -8.42 -34.46
CA LYS A 451 32.54 -7.42 -35.40
C LYS A 451 34.00 -7.71 -35.78
N GLN A 452 34.82 -8.17 -34.84
CA GLN A 452 36.21 -8.55 -35.12
C GLN A 452 36.26 -9.75 -36.08
N PHE A 453 35.43 -10.78 -35.85
CA PHE A 453 35.33 -11.92 -36.76
C PHE A 453 34.88 -11.52 -38.16
N PHE A 454 33.83 -10.68 -38.29
CA PHE A 454 33.40 -10.18 -39.60
C PHE A 454 34.49 -9.37 -40.30
N THR A 455 35.21 -8.52 -39.57
CA THR A 455 36.31 -7.74 -40.13
C THR A 455 37.43 -8.64 -40.62
N LEU A 456 37.81 -9.65 -39.83
CA LEU A 456 38.83 -10.63 -40.19
C LEU A 456 38.39 -11.43 -41.43
N TYR A 457 37.16 -11.92 -41.44
CA TYR A 457 36.57 -12.64 -42.56
C TYR A 457 36.59 -11.80 -43.84
N ASN A 458 36.12 -10.55 -43.80
CA ASN A 458 36.13 -9.65 -44.96
C ASN A 458 37.56 -9.39 -45.45
N THR A 459 38.50 -9.19 -44.53
CA THR A 459 39.90 -8.96 -44.91
C THR A 459 40.53 -10.19 -45.57
N LEU A 460 40.25 -11.39 -45.05
CA LEU A 460 40.71 -12.65 -45.63
C LEU A 460 40.03 -12.94 -46.97
N HIS A 461 38.74 -12.65 -47.08
CA HIS A 461 37.98 -12.78 -48.31
C HIS A 461 38.52 -11.85 -49.40
N ASP A 462 38.75 -10.57 -49.09
CA ASP A 462 39.37 -9.62 -50.02
C ASP A 462 40.75 -10.10 -50.48
N LYS A 463 41.61 -10.56 -49.55
CA LYS A 463 42.91 -11.15 -49.88
C LYS A 463 42.77 -12.35 -50.81
N LYS A 464 41.84 -13.26 -50.52
CA LYS A 464 41.56 -14.42 -51.38
C LYS A 464 41.16 -13.96 -52.79
N VAL A 465 40.25 -12.99 -52.91
CA VAL A 465 39.82 -12.44 -54.21
C VAL A 465 40.99 -11.80 -54.97
N TYR A 466 41.90 -11.11 -54.29
CA TYR A 466 43.11 -10.57 -54.93
C TYR A 466 44.06 -11.67 -55.41
N LEU A 467 44.29 -12.69 -54.59
CA LEU A 467 45.11 -13.86 -54.98
C LEU A 467 44.48 -14.62 -56.15
N GLU A 468 43.16 -14.81 -56.17
CA GLU A 468 42.46 -15.42 -57.31
C GLU A 468 42.63 -14.59 -58.59
N LYS A 469 42.60 -13.25 -58.49
CA LYS A 469 42.89 -12.36 -59.64
C LYS A 469 44.33 -12.49 -60.12
N GLU A 470 45.31 -12.61 -59.21
CA GLU A 470 46.71 -12.84 -59.57
C GLU A 470 46.90 -14.18 -60.26
N VAL A 471 46.31 -15.26 -59.73
CA VAL A 471 46.36 -16.59 -60.36
C VAL A 471 45.71 -16.57 -61.75
N ASN A 472 44.54 -15.94 -61.88
CA ASN A 472 43.87 -15.81 -63.18
C ASN A 472 44.70 -14.99 -64.19
N LEU A 473 45.37 -13.92 -63.72
CA LEU A 473 46.27 -13.13 -64.56
C LEU A 473 47.48 -13.96 -65.01
N LEU A 474 48.10 -14.70 -64.10
CA LEU A 474 49.23 -15.58 -64.41
C LEU A 474 48.84 -16.69 -65.39
N ASN A 475 47.67 -17.31 -65.21
CA ASN A 475 47.16 -18.30 -66.15
C ASN A 475 46.94 -17.69 -67.54
N SER A 476 46.32 -16.51 -67.63
CA SER A 476 46.13 -15.81 -68.90
C SER A 476 47.45 -15.44 -69.59
N ILE A 477 48.47 -15.05 -68.81
CA ILE A 477 49.82 -14.81 -69.34
C ILE A 477 50.43 -16.10 -69.86
N HIS A 478 50.32 -17.21 -69.12
CA HIS A 478 50.89 -18.50 -69.49
C HIS A 478 50.26 -19.05 -70.78
N ASP A 479 48.93 -19.05 -70.87
CA ASP A 479 48.19 -19.58 -72.02
C ASP A 479 48.49 -18.78 -73.30
N ASN A 480 48.59 -17.45 -73.18
CA ASN A 480 48.87 -16.56 -74.32
C ASN A 480 50.36 -16.50 -74.69
N PHE A 481 51.27 -16.98 -73.84
CA PHE A 481 52.71 -16.82 -74.04
C PHE A 481 53.22 -17.54 -75.31
N HIS A 482 52.83 -18.80 -75.51
CA HIS A 482 53.25 -19.58 -76.67
C HIS A 482 52.77 -18.97 -77.99
N GLN A 483 51.53 -18.47 -78.01
CA GLN A 483 50.94 -17.85 -79.19
C GLN A 483 51.57 -16.48 -79.48
N ALA A 484 51.82 -15.67 -78.44
CA ALA A 484 52.49 -14.38 -78.58
C ALA A 484 53.96 -14.50 -79.04
N MET A 485 54.66 -15.56 -78.64
CA MET A 485 56.06 -15.79 -79.05
C MET A 485 56.22 -16.39 -80.46
N SER A 486 55.12 -16.76 -81.13
CA SER A 486 55.15 -17.34 -82.47
C SER A 486 55.47 -16.35 -83.60
N SER A 487 55.24 -15.04 -83.40
CA SER A 487 55.46 -14.00 -84.40
C SER A 487 56.01 -12.73 -83.76
N SER A 488 56.92 -12.04 -84.45
CA SER A 488 57.52 -10.78 -83.96
C SER A 488 56.48 -9.68 -83.73
N ALA A 489 55.45 -9.59 -84.58
CA ALA A 489 54.37 -8.61 -84.42
C ALA A 489 53.47 -8.93 -83.21
N ALA A 490 53.17 -10.22 -82.99
CA ALA A 490 52.39 -10.68 -81.84
C ALA A 490 53.14 -10.47 -80.51
N LYS A 491 54.47 -10.64 -80.54
CA LYS A 491 55.34 -10.37 -79.39
C LYS A 491 55.31 -8.90 -78.97
N GLU A 492 55.37 -7.98 -79.93
CA GLU A 492 55.32 -6.54 -79.64
C GLU A 492 53.95 -6.13 -79.09
N GLN A 493 52.86 -6.70 -79.62
CA GLN A 493 51.50 -6.47 -79.09
C GLN A 493 51.34 -7.00 -77.66
N PHE A 494 51.87 -8.20 -77.36
CA PHE A 494 51.85 -8.77 -76.01
C PHE A 494 52.62 -7.91 -75.00
N LEU A 495 53.77 -7.34 -75.37
CA LEU A 495 54.51 -6.43 -74.51
C LEU A 495 53.72 -5.16 -74.20
N ARG A 496 53.06 -4.55 -75.20
CA ARG A 496 52.19 -3.38 -74.99
C ARG A 496 51.01 -3.71 -74.07
N GLN A 497 50.43 -4.90 -74.20
CA GLN A 497 49.36 -5.36 -73.29
C GLN A 497 49.86 -5.53 -71.85
N MET A 498 51.07 -6.09 -71.65
CA MET A 498 51.68 -6.22 -70.32
C MET A 498 51.94 -4.84 -69.69
N GLU A 499 52.47 -3.88 -70.45
CA GLU A 499 52.65 -2.51 -69.98
C GLU A 499 51.33 -1.87 -69.55
N GLN A 500 50.26 -2.08 -70.33
CA GLN A 500 48.92 -1.57 -70.00
C GLN A 500 48.37 -2.20 -68.72
N ILE A 501 48.58 -3.50 -68.50
CA ILE A 501 48.17 -4.19 -67.27
C ILE A 501 48.94 -3.65 -66.05
N VAL A 502 50.26 -3.49 -66.17
CA VAL A 502 51.09 -2.92 -65.10
C VAL A 502 50.63 -1.50 -64.74
N GLU A 503 50.31 -0.67 -65.74
CA GLU A 503 49.80 0.67 -65.51
C GLU A 503 48.41 0.65 -64.85
N GLY A 504 47.53 -0.27 -65.26
CA GLY A 504 46.24 -0.50 -64.61
C GLY A 504 46.39 -0.90 -63.12
N ILE A 505 47.36 -1.75 -62.79
CA ILE A 505 47.66 -2.15 -61.41
C ILE A 505 48.17 -0.96 -60.59
N LYS A 506 49.07 -0.14 -61.15
CA LYS A 506 49.56 1.08 -60.50
C LYS A 506 48.42 2.06 -60.18
N GLN A 507 47.54 2.30 -61.15
CA GLN A 507 46.37 3.16 -60.95
C GLN A 507 45.41 2.60 -59.89
N SER A 508 45.18 1.29 -59.87
CA SER A 508 44.36 0.62 -58.85
C SER A 508 44.96 0.79 -57.45
N ARG A 509 46.29 0.63 -57.31
CA ARG A 509 47.00 0.86 -56.05
C ARG A 509 46.83 2.30 -55.55
N ILE A 510 46.98 3.30 -56.42
CA ILE A 510 46.80 4.72 -56.07
C ILE A 510 45.36 4.97 -55.58
N LYS A 511 44.35 4.42 -56.28
CA LYS A 511 42.94 4.54 -55.87
C LYS A 511 42.70 3.90 -54.50
N MET A 512 43.29 2.75 -54.22
CA MET A 512 43.16 2.08 -52.91
C MET A 512 43.87 2.85 -51.79
N GLU A 513 45.05 3.43 -52.03
CA GLU A 513 45.75 4.24 -51.03
C GLU A 513 44.96 5.50 -50.70
N LYS A 514 44.35 6.15 -51.70
CA LYS A 514 43.45 7.30 -51.47
C LYS A 514 42.26 6.93 -50.59
N LYS A 515 41.56 5.81 -50.90
CA LYS A 515 40.45 5.32 -50.08
C LYS A 515 40.87 4.99 -48.65
N LYS A 516 42.07 4.45 -48.45
CA LYS A 516 42.62 4.18 -47.12
C LYS A 516 42.85 5.47 -46.33
N GLN A 517 43.39 6.52 -46.97
CA GLN A 517 43.57 7.82 -46.34
C GLN A 517 42.23 8.47 -45.95
N GLU A 518 41.24 8.46 -46.84
CA GLU A 518 39.89 8.97 -46.56
C GLU A 518 39.24 8.25 -45.37
N ASN A 519 39.31 6.91 -45.32
CA ASN A 519 38.78 6.14 -44.19
C ASN A 519 39.55 6.39 -42.89
N LYS A 520 40.87 6.60 -42.96
CA LYS A 520 41.69 6.96 -41.80
C LYS A 520 41.26 8.30 -41.23
N MET A 521 41.12 9.33 -42.07
CA MET A 521 40.63 10.65 -41.63
C MET A 521 39.25 10.56 -40.98
N ARG A 522 38.33 9.80 -41.59
CA ARG A 522 36.98 9.60 -41.03
C ARG A 522 37.01 8.87 -39.68
N ARG A 523 37.87 7.87 -39.53
CA ARG A 523 38.08 7.17 -38.25
C ARG A 523 38.59 8.13 -37.18
N ASP A 524 39.58 8.95 -37.53
CA ASP A 524 40.20 9.88 -36.60
C ASP A 524 39.17 10.95 -36.15
N GLN A 525 38.36 11.49 -37.07
CA GLN A 525 37.23 12.38 -36.76
C GLN A 525 36.22 11.75 -35.79
N LEU A 526 35.78 10.51 -36.06
CA LEU A 526 34.84 9.81 -35.17
C LEU A 526 35.46 9.51 -33.79
N ASN A 527 36.77 9.29 -33.74
CA ASN A 527 37.48 9.08 -32.48
C ASN A 527 37.53 10.37 -31.65
N ASP A 528 37.74 11.52 -32.29
CA ASP A 528 37.71 12.83 -31.61
C ASP A 528 36.31 13.13 -31.06
N GLU A 529 35.26 12.92 -31.86
CA GLU A 529 33.87 13.03 -31.40
C GLU A 529 33.57 12.10 -30.21
N TYR A 530 34.08 10.87 -30.25
CA TYR A 530 33.94 9.92 -29.14
C TYR A 530 34.64 10.40 -27.86
N LEU A 531 35.84 10.98 -27.97
CA LEU A 531 36.57 11.55 -26.84
C LEU A 531 35.81 12.74 -26.23
N GLU A 532 35.25 13.62 -27.05
CA GLU A 532 34.41 14.73 -26.55
C GLU A 532 33.19 14.24 -25.78
N LEU A 533 32.51 13.18 -26.27
CA LEU A 533 31.37 12.59 -25.59
C LEU A 533 31.76 11.95 -24.25
N LEU A 534 32.93 11.30 -24.18
CA LEU A 534 33.46 10.77 -22.93
C LEU A 534 33.74 11.87 -21.90
N ASP A 535 34.27 13.01 -22.32
CA ASP A 535 34.52 14.13 -21.41
C ASP A 535 33.22 14.78 -20.91
N LYS A 536 32.20 14.89 -21.77
CA LYS A 536 30.84 15.28 -21.35
C LYS A 536 30.26 14.30 -20.32
N GLN A 537 30.45 12.99 -20.54
CA GLN A 537 30.01 11.96 -19.61
C GLN A 537 30.73 12.07 -18.26
N ARG A 538 32.06 12.27 -18.26
CA ARG A 538 32.85 12.49 -17.03
C ARG A 538 32.39 13.74 -16.28
N LEU A 539 32.13 14.82 -16.99
CA LEU A 539 31.62 16.06 -16.40
C LEU A 539 30.26 15.83 -15.75
N TYR A 540 29.34 15.13 -16.42
CA TYR A 540 28.04 14.77 -15.85
C TYR A 540 28.17 13.93 -14.56
N PHE A 541 29.04 12.93 -14.54
CA PHE A 541 29.24 12.14 -13.33
C PHE A 541 29.87 12.96 -12.20
N LYS A 542 30.77 13.88 -12.53
CA LYS A 542 31.35 14.82 -11.55
C LYS A 542 30.26 15.72 -10.95
N THR A 543 29.46 16.39 -11.78
CA THR A 543 28.39 17.28 -11.29
C THR A 543 27.35 16.54 -10.46
N VAL A 544 26.98 15.31 -10.83
CA VAL A 544 26.08 14.46 -10.03
C VAL A 544 26.70 14.08 -8.69
N LYS A 545 28.01 13.79 -8.65
CA LYS A 545 28.73 13.50 -7.41
C LYS A 545 28.76 14.72 -6.50
N ASP A 546 29.14 15.88 -7.04
CA ASP A 546 29.19 17.14 -6.31
C ASP A 546 27.80 17.50 -5.75
N PHE A 547 26.74 17.32 -6.53
CA PHE A 547 25.36 17.53 -6.08
C PHE A 547 24.96 16.59 -4.93
N LYS A 548 25.37 15.31 -4.99
CA LYS A 548 25.12 14.35 -3.89
C LYS A 548 25.87 14.72 -2.62
N GLU A 549 27.08 15.25 -2.72
CA GLU A 549 27.87 15.72 -1.58
C GLU A 549 27.24 16.95 -0.92
N VAL A 550 26.81 17.94 -1.72
CA VAL A 550 26.07 19.10 -1.22
C VAL A 550 24.78 18.67 -0.50
N ARG A 551 24.02 17.73 -1.08
CA ARG A 551 22.80 17.19 -0.44
C ARG A 551 23.10 16.53 0.92
N LYS A 552 24.22 15.81 1.05
CA LYS A 552 24.65 15.24 2.32
C LYS A 552 25.03 16.31 3.34
N GLN A 553 25.75 17.36 2.93
CA GLN A 553 26.12 18.47 3.80
C GLN A 553 24.89 19.24 4.30
N PHE A 554 23.93 19.54 3.42
CA PHE A 554 22.65 20.16 3.82
C PHE A 554 21.86 19.28 4.80
N SER A 555 21.80 17.97 4.56
CA SER A 555 21.13 17.03 5.46
C SER A 555 21.79 16.97 6.85
N MET A 556 23.12 17.04 6.92
CA MET A 556 23.85 17.09 8.20
C MET A 556 23.63 18.42 8.91
N SER A 557 23.70 19.55 8.20
CA SER A 557 23.45 20.89 8.77
C SER A 557 22.04 21.00 9.37
N TRP A 558 21.01 20.48 8.69
CA TRP A 558 19.64 20.43 9.22
C TRP A 558 19.49 19.54 10.47
N CYS A 559 20.21 18.42 10.57
CA CYS A 559 20.16 17.58 11.78
C CYS A 559 20.81 18.28 12.98
N PHE A 560 21.89 19.04 12.76
CA PHE A 560 22.55 19.81 13.82
C PHE A 560 21.70 21.00 14.29
N SER A 561 21.00 21.70 13.39
CA SER A 561 20.08 22.79 13.76
C SER A 561 18.79 22.33 14.43
N SER A 562 18.41 21.06 14.33
CA SER A 562 17.20 20.51 14.97
C SER A 562 17.47 19.83 16.33
N SER A 563 18.74 19.75 16.75
CA SER A 563 19.18 19.10 18.00
C SER A 563 19.68 20.08 19.07
N GLY A 564 19.59 21.39 18.82
CA GLY A 564 19.81 22.47 19.79
C GLY A 564 18.59 23.37 19.81
#